data_AF-A0A0B2VVD7-F1
#
_entry.id   AF-A0A0B2VVD7-F1
#
_cell.length_a   1.000
_cell.length_b   1.000
_cell.length_c   1.000
_cell.angle_alpha   90.00
_cell.angle_beta   90.00
_cell.angle_gamma   90.00
#
_symmetry.space_group_name_H-M   'P 1'
#
loop_
_entity.id
_entity.type
_entity.pdbx_description
1 polymer ?
#
loop_
_entity_poly.entity_id
_entity_poly.type
_entity_poly.pdbx_seq_one_letter_code
_entity_poly.pdbx_strand_id
1 'polypeptide(L)'
;MTAHLIKAKEDIERAIPHENFSGLAILDFEYWRPQYKLNWSSKRIYRNESERIVRERNSTLNASEVKRIAEKEFDEAAYNFMVETIRLAKQLRPGGKWGFYGLPYCNYNAGKGGEYNCSEEFQGYNDGITNILNETTALYPSIYLLNLTDTDLNFRYVHAILNETNRVLGMLNDNISVYPYSGFEYLPKTDPFLYYSDVDLCNEVKQQADFGMQGTIVWSTSKNMSSRCQNISDYINSTYGPYVLRIEDEFRNCSQTKCQGQGRCVLKIPQTHCNSTFNEDNYECFPPISTTLPSS
;
A
#
# COMPACT_ATOMS: atom_id res chain seq x y z
N MET A 1 -17.75 -5.88 19.04
CA MET A 1 -17.45 -6.72 17.87
C MET A 1 -18.71 -7.13 17.10
N THR A 2 -19.67 -7.85 17.70
CA THR A 2 -20.86 -8.36 16.99
C THR A 2 -21.62 -7.31 16.20
N ALA A 3 -21.92 -6.15 16.81
CA ALA A 3 -22.61 -5.06 16.12
C ALA A 3 -21.84 -4.53 14.90
N HIS A 4 -20.50 -4.48 15.00
CA HIS A 4 -19.63 -4.10 13.88
C HIS A 4 -19.71 -5.11 12.74
N LEU A 5 -19.61 -6.42 13.03
CA LEU A 5 -19.65 -7.44 11.98
C LEU A 5 -21.01 -7.51 11.28
N ILE A 6 -22.12 -7.31 12.01
CA ILE A 6 -23.45 -7.19 11.40
C ILE A 6 -23.47 -6.01 10.42
N LYS A 7 -23.00 -4.84 10.87
CA LYS A 7 -22.98 -3.64 10.04
C LYS A 7 -22.04 -3.78 8.83
N ALA A 8 -20.85 -4.34 9.03
CA ALA A 8 -19.87 -4.59 7.99
C ALA A 8 -20.43 -5.53 6.92
N LYS A 9 -21.15 -6.59 7.32
CA LYS A 9 -21.85 -7.48 6.38
C LYS A 9 -22.82 -6.71 5.49
N GLU A 10 -23.72 -5.93 6.10
CA GLU A 10 -24.71 -5.14 5.36
C GLU A 10 -24.07 -4.13 4.40
N ASP A 11 -22.97 -3.50 4.81
CA ASP A 11 -22.27 -2.52 3.99
C ASP A 11 -21.52 -3.19 2.82
N ILE A 12 -20.89 -4.35 3.04
CA ILE A 12 -20.23 -5.13 1.99
C ILE A 12 -21.24 -5.66 0.97
N GLU A 13 -22.35 -6.24 1.44
CA GLU A 13 -23.40 -6.76 0.55
C GLU A 13 -24.03 -5.67 -0.31
N ARG A 14 -24.18 -4.47 0.25
CA ARG A 14 -24.68 -3.29 -0.48
C ARG A 14 -23.67 -2.74 -1.48
N ALA A 15 -22.41 -2.60 -1.07
CA ALA A 15 -21.37 -1.98 -1.90
C ALA A 15 -20.90 -2.90 -3.03
N ILE A 16 -20.87 -4.21 -2.79
CA ILE A 16 -20.42 -5.22 -3.73
C ILE A 16 -21.56 -6.24 -3.89
N PRO A 17 -22.60 -5.96 -4.68
CA PRO A 17 -23.78 -6.83 -4.76
C PRO A 17 -23.49 -8.20 -5.37
N HIS A 18 -22.46 -8.31 -6.22
CA HIS A 18 -22.10 -9.55 -6.89
C HIS A 18 -21.22 -10.44 -6.00
N GLU A 19 -21.70 -11.63 -5.63
CA GLU A 19 -20.96 -12.57 -4.78
C GLU A 19 -19.68 -13.11 -5.44
N ASN A 20 -19.68 -13.23 -6.77
CA ASN A 20 -18.53 -13.67 -7.57
C ASN A 20 -17.53 -12.54 -7.88
N PHE A 21 -17.62 -11.41 -7.18
CA PHE A 21 -16.69 -10.30 -7.33
C PHE A 21 -15.23 -10.76 -7.21
N SER A 22 -14.41 -10.40 -8.19
CA SER A 22 -12.98 -10.75 -8.27
C SER A 22 -12.06 -9.55 -8.49
N GLY A 23 -12.55 -8.34 -8.20
CA GLY A 23 -11.81 -7.10 -8.34
C GLY A 23 -10.99 -6.74 -7.10
N LEU A 24 -10.44 -5.52 -7.10
CA LEU A 24 -9.75 -4.92 -5.96
C LEU A 24 -10.77 -4.52 -4.89
N ALA A 25 -10.56 -4.96 -3.65
CA ALA A 25 -11.41 -4.63 -2.51
C ALA A 25 -10.56 -4.10 -1.34
N ILE A 26 -10.73 -2.82 -1.02
CA ILE A 26 -9.83 -2.11 -0.12
C ILE A 26 -10.61 -1.68 1.13
N LEU A 27 -10.11 -2.07 2.30
CA LEU A 27 -10.59 -1.62 3.60
C LEU A 27 -9.79 -0.36 4.01
N ASP A 28 -10.45 0.79 3.95
CA ASP A 28 -9.83 2.09 4.23
C ASP A 28 -9.98 2.48 5.72
N PHE A 29 -9.14 1.87 6.57
CA PHE A 29 -9.20 2.01 8.04
C PHE A 29 -8.11 2.97 8.52
N GLU A 30 -8.42 4.27 8.52
CA GLU A 30 -7.42 5.29 8.85
C GLU A 30 -7.59 5.95 10.22
N TYR A 31 -8.67 5.69 10.97
CA TYR A 31 -8.93 6.40 12.23
C TYR A 31 -7.82 6.16 13.26
N TRP A 32 -7.47 4.90 13.49
CA TRP A 32 -6.38 4.44 14.35
C TRP A 32 -5.46 3.48 13.59
N ARG A 33 -4.23 3.30 14.08
CA ARG A 33 -3.28 2.29 13.59
C ARG A 33 -3.35 1.04 14.48
N PRO A 34 -3.11 -0.16 13.96
CA PRO A 34 -3.31 -1.41 14.69
C PRO A 34 -2.44 -1.56 15.94
N GLN A 35 -1.34 -0.81 16.04
CA GLN A 35 -0.45 -0.80 17.21
C GLN A 35 -0.55 0.52 17.98
N TYR A 36 -0.77 0.43 19.29
CA TYR A 36 -0.91 1.55 20.23
C TYR A 36 0.20 2.58 20.07
N LYS A 37 1.46 2.13 19.91
CA LYS A 37 2.63 3.02 19.78
C LYS A 37 2.58 3.92 18.54
N LEU A 38 1.99 3.43 17.45
CA LEU A 38 1.86 4.16 16.19
C LEU A 38 0.76 5.24 16.24
N ASN A 39 -0.09 5.27 17.27
CA ASN A 39 -1.17 6.24 17.42
C ASN A 39 -0.69 7.57 18.04
N TRP A 40 0.27 8.23 17.38
CA TRP A 40 0.80 9.54 17.77
C TRP A 40 0.01 10.72 17.18
N SER A 41 0.50 11.96 17.36
CA SER A 41 -0.10 13.20 16.83
C SER A 41 -1.63 13.29 17.08
N SER A 42 -2.43 13.56 16.06
CA SER A 42 -3.90 13.61 16.15
C SER A 42 -4.54 12.29 16.60
N LYS A 43 -3.85 11.15 16.47
CA LYS A 43 -4.30 9.82 16.93
C LYS A 43 -3.95 9.55 18.40
N ARG A 44 -3.27 10.47 19.09
CA ARG A 44 -2.93 10.33 20.52
C ARG A 44 -4.17 10.14 21.40
N ILE A 45 -5.34 10.60 20.95
CA ILE A 45 -6.60 10.38 21.65
C ILE A 45 -6.86 8.89 21.94
N TYR A 46 -6.57 7.98 21.01
CA TYR A 46 -6.76 6.54 21.23
C TYR A 46 -5.88 6.00 22.35
N ARG A 47 -4.66 6.52 22.47
CA ARG A 47 -3.75 6.16 23.57
C ARG A 47 -4.24 6.71 24.91
N ASN A 48 -4.64 7.98 24.92
CA ASN A 48 -5.13 8.65 26.12
C ASN A 48 -6.39 7.98 26.66
N GLU A 49 -7.35 7.65 25.78
CA GLU A 49 -8.58 6.98 26.17
C GLU A 49 -8.33 5.55 26.65
N SER A 50 -7.44 4.80 25.99
CA SER A 50 -7.06 3.44 26.44
C SER A 50 -6.49 3.48 27.86
N GLU A 51 -5.59 4.43 28.15
CA GLU A 51 -5.04 4.60 29.49
C GLU A 51 -6.07 5.12 30.51
N ARG A 52 -6.97 6.04 30.11
CA ARG A 52 -8.06 6.53 30.98
C ARG A 52 -8.94 5.38 31.44
N ILE A 53 -9.36 4.53 30.52
CA ILE A 53 -10.22 3.38 30.82
C ILE A 53 -9.52 2.42 31.79
N VAL A 54 -8.22 2.16 31.62
CA VAL A 54 -7.45 1.31 32.57
C VAL A 54 -7.38 1.94 33.96
N ARG A 55 -7.14 3.26 34.06
CA ARG A 55 -7.13 3.98 35.35
C ARG A 55 -8.49 3.95 36.06
N GLU A 56 -9.58 4.07 35.30
CA GLU A 56 -10.94 4.01 35.85
C GLU A 56 -11.28 2.62 36.41
N ARG A 57 -10.78 1.56 35.76
CA ARG A 57 -10.95 0.19 36.26
C ARG A 57 -10.10 -0.09 37.51
N ASN A 58 -8.92 0.52 37.61
CA ASN A 58 -8.06 0.37 38.78
C ASN A 58 -7.17 1.59 39.02
N SER A 59 -7.54 2.41 40.01
CA SER A 59 -6.84 3.64 40.37
C SER A 59 -5.55 3.42 41.17
N THR A 60 -5.24 2.18 41.59
CA THR A 60 -4.01 1.88 42.35
C THR A 60 -2.80 1.63 41.46
N LEU A 61 -3.01 1.41 40.15
CA LEU A 61 -1.94 1.15 39.18
C LEU A 61 -1.08 2.40 38.98
N ASN A 62 0.23 2.21 38.89
CA ASN A 62 1.12 3.29 38.51
C ASN A 62 1.07 3.56 36.98
N ALA A 63 1.64 4.68 36.54
CA ALA A 63 1.57 5.11 35.15
C ALA A 63 2.17 4.08 34.14
N SER A 64 3.25 3.40 34.52
CA SER A 64 3.89 2.39 33.67
C SER A 64 3.03 1.14 33.53
N GLU A 65 2.37 0.71 34.61
CA GLU A 65 1.43 -0.41 34.59
C GLU A 65 0.19 -0.09 33.75
N VAL A 66 -0.38 1.11 33.94
CA VAL A 66 -1.51 1.61 33.14
C VAL A 66 -1.17 1.56 31.66
N LYS A 67 -0.02 2.12 31.27
CA LYS A 67 0.40 2.14 29.86
C LYS A 67 0.60 0.73 29.31
N ARG A 68 1.25 -0.16 30.06
CA ARG A 68 1.49 -1.55 29.62
C ARG A 68 0.19 -2.31 29.38
N ILE A 69 -0.79 -2.15 30.27
CA ILE A 69 -2.11 -2.78 30.14
C ILE A 69 -2.88 -2.17 28.97
N ALA A 70 -2.90 -0.84 28.86
CA ALA A 70 -3.58 -0.13 27.77
C ALA A 70 -3.02 -0.49 26.39
N GLU A 71 -1.69 -0.59 26.26
CA GLU A 71 -1.02 -1.03 25.03
C GLU A 71 -1.46 -2.44 24.65
N LYS A 72 -1.39 -3.40 25.59
CA LYS A 72 -1.82 -4.78 25.34
C LYS A 72 -3.29 -4.88 24.93
N GLU A 73 -4.20 -4.27 25.70
CA GLU A 73 -5.64 -4.33 25.43
C GLU A 73 -6.01 -3.66 24.11
N PHE A 74 -5.36 -2.53 23.79
CA PHE A 74 -5.59 -1.84 22.52
C PHE A 74 -5.15 -2.68 21.34
N ASP A 75 -3.92 -3.21 21.36
CA ASP A 75 -3.36 -3.99 20.25
C ASP A 75 -4.19 -5.26 20.02
N GLU A 76 -4.54 -6.00 21.08
CA GLU A 76 -5.40 -7.19 20.99
C GLU A 76 -6.77 -6.86 20.38
N ALA A 77 -7.40 -5.77 20.81
CA ALA A 77 -8.70 -5.35 20.31
C ALA A 77 -8.63 -4.86 18.84
N ALA A 78 -7.61 -4.08 18.49
CA ALA A 78 -7.40 -3.55 17.15
C ALA A 78 -7.12 -4.68 16.14
N TYR A 79 -6.26 -5.63 16.51
CA TYR A 79 -5.94 -6.79 15.68
C TYR A 79 -7.17 -7.65 15.44
N ASN A 80 -7.91 -7.98 16.49
CA ASN A 80 -9.15 -8.75 16.38
C ASN A 80 -10.18 -8.02 15.49
N PHE A 81 -10.30 -6.70 15.61
CA PHE A 81 -11.22 -5.91 14.79
C PHE A 81 -10.87 -5.97 13.30
N MET A 82 -9.60 -5.81 12.94
CA MET A 82 -9.15 -5.86 11.55
C MET A 82 -9.29 -7.29 10.98
N VAL A 83 -8.79 -8.30 11.71
CA VAL A 83 -8.81 -9.71 11.28
C VAL A 83 -10.24 -10.22 11.06
N GLU A 84 -11.15 -10.01 12.01
CA GLU A 84 -12.52 -10.51 11.88
C GLU A 84 -13.29 -9.79 10.75
N THR A 85 -12.96 -8.50 10.50
CA THR A 85 -13.56 -7.77 9.39
C THR A 85 -13.12 -8.32 8.03
N ILE A 86 -11.82 -8.53 7.83
CA ILE A 86 -11.31 -9.02 6.54
C ILE A 86 -11.70 -10.49 6.30
N ARG A 87 -11.78 -11.31 7.36
CA ARG A 87 -12.33 -12.67 7.27
C ARG A 87 -13.78 -12.69 6.81
N LEU A 88 -14.62 -11.85 7.42
CA LEU A 88 -16.00 -11.68 6.98
C LEU A 88 -16.08 -11.22 5.52
N ALA A 89 -15.25 -10.24 5.14
CA ALA A 89 -15.23 -9.73 3.77
C ALA A 89 -14.84 -10.80 2.74
N LYS A 90 -13.81 -11.60 3.03
CA LYS A 90 -13.40 -12.77 2.23
C LYS A 90 -14.48 -13.84 2.17
N GLN A 91 -15.17 -14.10 3.28
CA GLN A 91 -16.27 -15.07 3.29
C GLN A 91 -17.43 -14.62 2.38
N LEU A 92 -17.76 -13.33 2.40
CA LEU A 92 -18.84 -12.79 1.57
C LEU A 92 -18.44 -12.69 0.10
N ARG A 93 -17.19 -12.31 -0.19
CA ARG A 93 -16.67 -12.10 -1.56
C ARG A 93 -15.32 -12.81 -1.74
N PRO A 94 -15.33 -14.14 -1.90
CA PRO A 94 -14.11 -14.95 -1.87
C PRO A 94 -13.15 -14.69 -3.05
N GLY A 95 -13.65 -14.19 -4.18
CA GLY A 95 -12.80 -13.79 -5.31
C GLY A 95 -12.11 -12.43 -5.12
N GLY A 96 -12.53 -11.63 -4.13
CA GLY A 96 -12.03 -10.28 -3.93
C GLY A 96 -10.56 -10.25 -3.54
N LYS A 97 -9.83 -9.30 -4.11
CA LYS A 97 -8.47 -8.97 -3.69
C LYS A 97 -8.55 -8.06 -2.48
N TRP A 98 -8.72 -8.64 -1.30
CA TRP A 98 -8.94 -7.95 -0.03
C TRP A 98 -7.64 -7.53 0.63
N GLY A 99 -7.61 -6.30 1.13
CA GLY A 99 -6.47 -5.76 1.87
C GLY A 99 -6.80 -4.42 2.49
N PHE A 100 -5.87 -3.92 3.30
CA PHE A 100 -6.01 -2.62 3.97
C PHE A 100 -5.23 -1.56 3.21
N TYR A 101 -5.86 -0.40 3.02
CA TYR A 101 -5.16 0.76 2.47
C TYR A 101 -3.96 1.14 3.35
N GLY A 102 -2.84 1.43 2.71
CA GLY A 102 -1.62 1.92 3.35
C GLY A 102 -0.75 0.85 4.02
N LEU A 103 -1.12 -0.43 3.94
CA LEU A 103 -0.28 -1.53 4.45
C LEU A 103 0.54 -2.20 3.32
N PRO A 104 1.82 -2.53 3.58
CA PRO A 104 2.56 -2.32 4.83
C PRO A 104 2.99 -0.85 5.05
N TYR A 105 3.30 -0.50 6.29
CA TYR A 105 3.72 0.86 6.64
C TYR A 105 5.21 1.11 6.34
N CYS A 106 5.55 2.38 6.12
CA CYS A 106 6.92 2.88 6.13
C CYS A 106 7.00 4.15 6.98
N ASN A 107 8.20 4.55 7.40
CA ASN A 107 8.36 5.81 8.11
C ASN A 107 8.02 6.99 7.20
N TYR A 108 7.25 7.95 7.71
CA TYR A 108 6.73 9.09 6.94
C TYR A 108 7.79 10.03 6.37
N ASN A 109 9.04 9.91 6.82
CA ASN A 109 10.20 10.65 6.37
C ASN A 109 11.21 9.80 5.61
N ALA A 110 10.82 8.62 5.11
CA ALA A 110 11.70 7.71 4.39
C ALA A 110 12.41 8.42 3.24
N GLY A 111 13.70 8.13 3.10
CA GLY A 111 14.59 8.72 2.11
C GLY A 111 15.22 10.05 2.50
N LYS A 112 14.76 10.70 3.58
CA LYS A 112 15.26 12.02 3.98
C LYS A 112 16.72 12.00 4.44
N GLY A 113 17.18 10.89 5.00
CA GLY A 113 18.57 10.67 5.38
C GLY A 113 19.44 10.08 4.26
N GLY A 114 18.92 9.91 3.05
CA GLY A 114 19.61 9.26 1.93
C GLY A 114 19.42 7.74 1.87
N GLU A 115 18.61 7.17 2.76
CA GLU A 115 18.28 5.75 2.80
C GLU A 115 17.28 5.32 1.70
N TYR A 116 17.30 4.04 1.34
CA TYR A 116 16.40 3.42 0.35
C TYR A 116 15.51 2.34 0.98
N ASN A 117 15.47 2.26 2.31
CA ASN A 117 14.71 1.28 3.06
C ASN A 117 13.90 1.99 4.14
N CYS A 118 12.76 1.42 4.50
CA CYS A 118 12.07 1.82 5.72
C CYS A 118 12.96 1.54 6.93
N SER A 119 12.82 2.35 7.98
CA SER A 119 13.57 2.15 9.22
C SER A 119 13.31 0.78 9.85
N GLU A 120 14.30 0.21 10.55
CA GLU A 120 14.15 -1.06 11.27
C GLU A 120 12.96 -1.04 12.25
N GLU A 121 12.65 0.13 12.81
CA GLU A 121 11.48 0.33 13.66
C GLU A 121 10.18 0.05 12.90
N PHE A 122 10.03 0.56 11.68
CA PHE A 122 8.86 0.33 10.85
C PHE A 122 8.80 -1.09 10.26
N GLN A 123 9.95 -1.68 9.95
CA GLN A 123 10.02 -3.10 9.60
C GLN A 123 9.50 -3.97 10.77
N GLY A 124 9.95 -3.70 12.00
CA GLY A 124 9.46 -4.39 13.20
C GLY A 124 7.98 -4.15 13.50
N TYR A 125 7.43 -2.99 13.16
CA TYR A 125 5.99 -2.75 13.24
C TYR A 125 5.22 -3.64 12.25
N ASN A 126 5.69 -3.77 11.01
CA ASN A 126 5.09 -4.64 10.02
C ASN A 126 5.20 -6.13 10.43
N ASP A 127 6.34 -6.55 10.99
CA ASP A 127 6.51 -7.90 11.54
C ASP A 127 5.48 -8.18 12.64
N GLY A 128 5.23 -7.19 13.51
CA GLY A 128 4.27 -7.27 14.62
C GLY A 128 2.79 -7.33 14.20
N ILE A 129 2.46 -7.09 12.93
CA ILE A 129 1.10 -7.18 12.37
C ILE A 129 0.96 -8.27 11.30
N THR A 130 1.90 -9.22 11.22
CA THR A 130 1.87 -10.32 10.26
C THR A 130 0.57 -11.14 10.33
N ASN A 131 -0.06 -11.22 11.51
CA ASN A 131 -1.38 -11.84 11.69
C ASN A 131 -2.50 -11.14 10.91
N ILE A 132 -2.44 -9.82 10.75
CA ILE A 132 -3.37 -9.06 9.91
C ILE A 132 -3.00 -9.25 8.43
N LEU A 133 -1.71 -9.17 8.10
CA LEU A 133 -1.22 -9.25 6.72
C LEU A 133 -1.48 -10.64 6.09
N ASN A 134 -1.34 -11.72 6.86
CA ASN A 134 -1.66 -13.09 6.43
C ASN A 134 -3.14 -13.30 6.09
N GLU A 135 -4.03 -12.41 6.52
CA GLU A 135 -5.44 -12.51 6.16
C GLU A 135 -5.75 -11.82 4.82
N THR A 136 -4.83 -11.02 4.29
CA THR A 136 -5.01 -10.28 3.03
C THR A 136 -4.81 -11.18 1.81
N THR A 137 -5.47 -10.83 0.70
CA THR A 137 -5.23 -11.43 -0.62
C THR A 137 -4.60 -10.42 -1.59
N ALA A 138 -4.44 -9.16 -1.18
CA ALA A 138 -3.65 -8.14 -1.85
C ALA A 138 -3.09 -7.11 -0.85
N LEU A 139 -1.93 -6.52 -1.17
CA LEU A 139 -1.34 -5.38 -0.43
C LEU A 139 -1.57 -4.07 -1.18
N TYR A 140 -1.76 -2.99 -0.42
CA TYR A 140 -2.13 -1.66 -0.93
C TYR A 140 -1.27 -0.56 -0.30
N PRO A 141 0.07 -0.59 -0.45
CA PRO A 141 0.94 0.44 0.13
C PRO A 141 0.62 1.82 -0.48
N SER A 142 0.74 2.88 0.31
CA SER A 142 0.56 4.26 -0.18
C SER A 142 1.90 4.86 -0.56
N ILE A 143 2.04 5.35 -1.79
CA ILE A 143 3.27 5.91 -2.34
C ILE A 143 3.10 7.35 -2.87
N TYR A 144 2.09 8.08 -2.39
CA TYR A 144 1.85 9.47 -2.78
C TYR A 144 3.08 10.36 -2.60
N LEU A 145 3.45 11.07 -3.65
CA LEU A 145 4.46 12.12 -3.60
C LEU A 145 3.83 13.41 -3.11
N LEU A 146 4.41 13.98 -2.06
CA LEU A 146 3.99 15.27 -1.48
C LEU A 146 5.06 16.36 -1.63
N ASN A 147 6.25 16.01 -2.14
CA ASN A 147 7.37 16.92 -2.29
C ASN A 147 7.49 17.33 -3.76
N LEU A 148 7.45 18.63 -4.03
CA LEU A 148 7.45 19.20 -5.37
C LEU A 148 8.86 19.57 -5.87
N THR A 149 9.84 19.61 -4.97
CA THR A 149 11.14 20.23 -5.24
C THR A 149 12.30 19.26 -5.21
N ASP A 150 12.19 18.17 -4.45
CA ASP A 150 13.27 17.19 -4.28
C ASP A 150 12.84 15.84 -4.86
N THR A 151 13.09 15.68 -6.17
CA THR A 151 12.75 14.46 -6.91
C THR A 151 13.61 13.27 -6.49
N ASP A 152 14.84 13.50 -6.01
CA ASP A 152 15.70 12.41 -5.52
C ASP A 152 15.15 11.85 -4.20
N LEU A 153 14.61 12.71 -3.33
CA LEU A 153 13.86 12.26 -2.15
C LEU A 153 12.60 11.52 -2.55
N ASN A 154 11.85 11.97 -3.56
CA ASN A 154 10.67 11.23 -4.06
C ASN A 154 11.04 9.82 -4.52
N PHE A 155 12.13 9.67 -5.30
CA PHE A 155 12.63 8.35 -5.69
C PHE A 155 12.92 7.46 -4.49
N ARG A 156 13.68 7.96 -3.50
CA ARG A 156 14.04 7.20 -2.30
C ARG A 156 12.82 6.83 -1.45
N TYR A 157 11.86 7.74 -1.35
CA TYR A 157 10.62 7.53 -0.60
C TYR A 157 9.80 6.36 -1.17
N VAL A 158 9.52 6.38 -2.47
CA VAL A 158 8.80 5.29 -3.15
C VAL A 158 9.62 4.00 -3.07
N HIS A 159 10.93 4.07 -3.29
CA HIS A 159 11.82 2.90 -3.25
C HIS A 159 11.80 2.21 -1.89
N ALA A 160 11.84 2.98 -0.80
CA ALA A 160 11.77 2.45 0.56
C ALA A 160 10.47 1.68 0.83
N ILE A 161 9.34 2.22 0.38
CA ILE A 161 8.02 1.59 0.55
C ILE A 161 7.92 0.31 -0.30
N LEU A 162 8.40 0.34 -1.55
CA LEU A 162 8.37 -0.83 -2.42
C LEU A 162 9.32 -1.94 -1.93
N ASN A 163 10.51 -1.58 -1.40
CA ASN A 163 11.41 -2.53 -0.75
C ASN A 163 10.75 -3.19 0.45
N GLU A 164 10.10 -2.40 1.32
CA GLU A 164 9.41 -2.96 2.47
C GLU A 164 8.21 -3.83 2.08
N THR A 165 7.52 -3.45 1.01
CA THR A 165 6.43 -4.25 0.47
C THR A 165 6.91 -5.61 -0.04
N ASN A 166 8.04 -5.65 -0.76
CA ASN A 166 8.66 -6.90 -1.19
C ASN A 166 9.20 -7.72 -0.01
N ARG A 167 9.77 -7.07 1.02
CA ARG A 167 10.20 -7.76 2.25
C ARG A 167 9.04 -8.45 2.94
N VAL A 168 7.93 -7.72 3.13
CA VAL A 168 6.70 -8.25 3.72
C VAL A 168 6.13 -9.38 2.89
N LEU A 169 6.06 -9.24 1.55
CA LEU A 169 5.62 -10.33 0.67
C LEU A 169 6.42 -11.62 0.90
N GLY A 170 7.75 -11.51 1.06
CA GLY A 170 8.62 -12.65 1.35
C GLY A 170 8.35 -13.36 2.69
N MET A 171 7.57 -12.74 3.57
CA MET A 171 7.15 -13.31 4.86
C MET A 171 5.75 -13.94 4.82
N LEU A 172 4.97 -13.67 3.78
CA LEU A 172 3.60 -14.15 3.65
C LEU A 172 3.57 -15.47 2.87
N ASN A 173 2.64 -16.35 3.21
CA ASN A 173 2.61 -17.74 2.69
C ASN A 173 1.98 -17.88 1.29
N ASP A 174 1.50 -16.79 0.69
CA ASP A 174 0.63 -16.81 -0.48
C ASP A 174 1.15 -15.96 -1.65
N ASN A 175 0.68 -16.27 -2.87
CA ASN A 175 0.85 -15.44 -4.07
C ASN A 175 -0.01 -14.16 -3.99
N ILE A 176 0.35 -13.29 -3.05
CA ILE A 176 -0.34 -12.02 -2.80
C ILE A 176 0.06 -11.02 -3.88
N SER A 177 -0.95 -10.31 -4.40
CA SER A 177 -0.73 -9.26 -5.39
C SER A 177 -0.59 -7.89 -4.74
N VAL A 178 0.22 -7.01 -5.32
CA VAL A 178 0.45 -5.67 -4.80
C VAL A 178 -0.04 -4.64 -5.80
N TYR A 179 -0.83 -3.70 -5.29
CA TYR A 179 -1.38 -2.59 -6.04
C TYR A 179 -1.15 -1.30 -5.24
N PRO A 180 0.00 -0.63 -5.41
CA PRO A 180 0.26 0.60 -4.68
C PRO A 180 -0.76 1.69 -5.00
N TYR A 181 -1.12 2.45 -3.98
CA TYR A 181 -1.91 3.67 -4.11
C TYR A 181 -1.00 4.83 -4.55
N SER A 182 -1.25 5.25 -5.78
CA SER A 182 -0.55 6.28 -6.53
C SER A 182 -1.41 7.54 -6.63
N GLY A 183 -0.73 8.68 -6.68
CA GLY A 183 -1.34 9.96 -6.99
C GLY A 183 -0.95 10.41 -8.38
N PHE A 184 -1.52 11.52 -8.82
CA PHE A 184 -1.04 12.24 -10.00
C PHE A 184 -0.94 13.76 -9.73
N GLU A 185 -1.28 14.15 -8.50
CA GLU A 185 -1.24 15.50 -7.93
C GLU A 185 -0.38 15.44 -6.66
N TYR A 186 0.48 16.42 -6.44
CA TYR A 186 1.29 16.47 -5.22
C TYR A 186 0.45 16.80 -3.99
N LEU A 187 -0.48 17.75 -4.12
CA LEU A 187 -1.23 18.30 -2.98
C LEU A 187 -2.71 18.50 -3.32
N PRO A 188 -3.46 17.45 -3.70
CA PRO A 188 -4.82 17.57 -4.24
C PRO A 188 -5.86 18.19 -3.29
N LYS A 189 -5.52 18.35 -2.00
CA LYS A 189 -6.40 18.98 -0.99
C LYS A 189 -6.14 20.48 -0.81
N THR A 190 -4.94 20.97 -1.13
CA THR A 190 -4.48 22.34 -0.84
C THR A 190 -4.00 23.08 -2.07
N ASP A 191 -3.30 22.41 -2.99
CA ASP A 191 -2.84 22.96 -4.26
C ASP A 191 -3.07 21.96 -5.40
N PRO A 192 -4.31 21.90 -5.92
CA PRO A 192 -4.76 20.74 -6.66
C PRO A 192 -4.60 20.89 -8.19
N PHE A 193 -3.72 21.80 -8.61
CA PHE A 193 -3.31 21.96 -10.01
C PHE A 193 -1.82 21.68 -10.19
N LEU A 194 -1.14 21.23 -9.13
CA LEU A 194 0.26 20.81 -9.17
C LEU A 194 0.32 19.30 -9.37
N TYR A 195 0.50 18.93 -10.64
CA TYR A 195 0.61 17.55 -11.09
C TYR A 195 2.05 17.07 -11.10
N TYR A 196 2.24 15.75 -11.06
CA TYR A 196 3.56 15.13 -11.10
C TYR A 196 4.35 15.55 -12.35
N SER A 197 5.64 15.82 -12.16
CA SER A 197 6.56 16.06 -13.28
C SER A 197 6.90 14.75 -14.01
N ASP A 198 7.43 14.82 -15.23
CA ASP A 198 7.92 13.63 -15.95
C ASP A 198 8.96 12.82 -15.16
N VAL A 199 9.77 13.52 -14.36
CA VAL A 199 10.76 12.90 -13.47
C VAL A 199 10.06 12.09 -12.38
N ASP A 200 9.01 12.65 -11.77
CA ASP A 200 8.29 11.96 -10.71
C ASP A 200 7.34 10.86 -11.20
N LEU A 201 6.84 10.96 -12.44
CA LEU A 201 6.22 9.82 -13.11
C LEU A 201 7.22 8.65 -13.26
N CYS A 202 8.50 8.95 -13.49
CA CYS A 202 9.54 7.92 -13.44
C CYS A 202 9.74 7.38 -12.03
N ASN A 203 9.92 8.28 -11.06
CA ASN A 203 10.19 7.90 -9.67
C ASN A 203 9.08 7.07 -9.03
N GLU A 204 7.85 7.18 -9.52
CA GLU A 204 6.68 6.54 -8.93
C GLU A 204 6.06 5.48 -9.84
N VAL A 205 5.62 5.82 -11.07
CA VAL A 205 4.95 4.88 -11.98
C VAL A 205 5.92 3.82 -12.51
N LYS A 206 7.05 4.24 -13.09
CA LYS A 206 8.03 3.29 -13.64
C LYS A 206 8.66 2.45 -12.53
N GLN A 207 8.96 3.06 -11.38
CA GLN A 207 9.57 2.35 -10.26
C GLN A 207 8.67 1.20 -9.73
N GLN A 208 7.35 1.38 -9.70
CA GLN A 208 6.43 0.28 -9.38
C GLN A 208 6.61 -0.91 -10.34
N ALA A 209 6.70 -0.64 -11.64
CA ALA A 209 6.91 -1.68 -12.66
C ALA A 209 8.29 -2.33 -12.52
N ASP A 210 9.35 -1.55 -12.26
CA ASP A 210 10.72 -2.06 -12.00
C ASP A 210 10.75 -3.06 -10.84
N PHE A 211 9.95 -2.79 -9.80
CA PHE A 211 9.78 -3.68 -8.63
C PHE A 211 8.82 -4.85 -8.89
N GLY A 212 8.19 -4.89 -10.05
CA GLY A 212 7.25 -5.92 -10.46
C GLY A 212 5.83 -5.73 -9.93
N MET A 213 5.43 -4.61 -9.37
CA MET A 213 4.05 -4.44 -8.85
C MET A 213 2.99 -4.82 -9.90
N GLN A 214 1.91 -5.51 -9.49
CA GLN A 214 0.91 -6.07 -10.42
C GLN A 214 0.00 -5.02 -11.07
N GLY A 215 0.04 -3.79 -10.60
CA GLY A 215 -0.71 -2.67 -11.13
C GLY A 215 -0.62 -1.49 -10.17
N THR A 216 -1.31 -0.41 -10.51
CA THR A 216 -1.35 0.81 -9.70
C THR A 216 -2.79 1.25 -9.49
N ILE A 217 -3.09 1.81 -8.32
CA ILE A 217 -4.38 2.44 -8.02
C ILE A 217 -4.18 3.95 -8.04
N VAL A 218 -4.75 4.61 -9.04
CA VAL A 218 -4.66 6.06 -9.18
C VAL A 218 -5.80 6.71 -8.39
N TRP A 219 -5.46 7.48 -7.36
CA TRP A 219 -6.44 8.10 -6.46
C TRP A 219 -6.30 9.62 -6.40
N SER A 220 -7.44 10.31 -6.29
CA SER A 220 -7.53 11.73 -5.93
C SER A 220 -8.72 11.97 -5.01
N THR A 221 -8.66 13.06 -4.26
CA THR A 221 -9.77 13.48 -3.39
C THR A 221 -10.99 13.92 -4.20
N SER A 222 -12.20 13.77 -3.67
CA SER A 222 -13.41 14.34 -4.27
C SER A 222 -13.57 15.86 -4.03
N LYS A 223 -12.74 16.45 -3.16
CA LYS A 223 -12.79 17.87 -2.82
C LYS A 223 -12.69 18.72 -4.09
N ASN A 224 -13.66 19.61 -4.31
CA ASN A 224 -13.71 20.51 -5.46
C ASN A 224 -13.51 19.80 -6.82
N MET A 225 -13.99 18.55 -6.97
CA MET A 225 -13.76 17.78 -8.20
C MET A 225 -14.28 18.51 -9.44
N SER A 226 -15.50 19.06 -9.38
CA SER A 226 -16.12 19.75 -10.53
C SER A 226 -15.29 20.91 -11.09
N SER A 227 -14.51 21.61 -10.27
CA SER A 227 -13.63 22.70 -10.74
C SER A 227 -12.27 22.21 -11.24
N ARG A 228 -11.91 20.96 -10.97
CA ARG A 228 -10.64 20.36 -11.37
C ARG A 228 -10.75 19.44 -12.57
N CYS A 229 -11.94 18.91 -12.86
CA CYS A 229 -12.21 17.93 -13.91
C CYS A 229 -11.48 18.24 -15.23
N GLN A 230 -11.57 19.49 -15.73
CA GLN A 230 -10.94 19.84 -17.00
C GLN A 230 -9.40 19.75 -16.91
N ASN A 231 -8.78 20.34 -15.89
CA ASN A 231 -7.32 20.30 -15.72
C ASN A 231 -6.81 18.87 -15.49
N ILE A 232 -7.58 18.04 -14.76
CA ILE A 232 -7.26 16.62 -14.57
C ILE A 232 -7.33 15.92 -15.93
N SER A 233 -8.42 16.12 -16.69
CA SER A 233 -8.55 15.55 -18.03
C SER A 233 -7.42 15.95 -18.95
N ASP A 234 -7.02 17.22 -18.93
CA ASP A 234 -5.94 17.73 -19.77
C ASP A 234 -4.62 17.05 -19.41
N TYR A 235 -4.26 17.02 -18.12
CA TYR A 235 -3.04 16.38 -17.64
C TYR A 235 -3.00 14.86 -17.89
N ILE A 236 -4.12 14.16 -17.70
CA ILE A 236 -4.22 12.73 -18.00
C ILE A 236 -4.03 12.49 -19.50
N ASN A 237 -4.65 13.29 -20.36
CA ASN A 237 -4.57 13.10 -21.81
C ASN A 237 -3.19 13.49 -22.38
N SER A 238 -2.55 14.53 -21.83
CA SER A 238 -1.29 15.04 -22.37
C SER A 238 -0.04 14.38 -21.79
N THR A 239 -0.09 13.92 -20.53
CA THR A 239 1.11 13.59 -19.77
C THR A 239 1.00 12.23 -19.08
N TYR A 240 0.11 12.07 -18.11
CA TYR A 240 0.05 10.84 -17.29
C TYR A 240 -0.35 9.61 -18.11
N GLY A 241 -1.42 9.71 -18.91
CA GLY A 241 -1.93 8.61 -19.74
C GLY A 241 -0.89 8.10 -20.76
N PRO A 242 -0.31 8.98 -21.60
CA PRO A 242 0.77 8.59 -22.51
C PRO A 242 1.98 7.96 -21.79
N TYR A 243 2.35 8.47 -20.61
CA TYR A 243 3.44 7.90 -19.81
C TYR A 243 3.11 6.46 -19.36
N VAL A 244 1.93 6.25 -18.77
CA VAL A 244 1.48 4.93 -18.30
C VAL A 244 1.39 3.93 -19.45
N LEU A 245 0.83 4.32 -20.60
CA LEU A 245 0.74 3.45 -21.78
C LEU A 245 2.12 2.99 -22.27
N ARG A 246 3.10 3.90 -22.29
CA ARG A 246 4.48 3.54 -22.66
C ARG A 246 5.07 2.50 -21.70
N ILE A 247 4.95 2.72 -20.39
CA ILE A 247 5.46 1.77 -19.38
C ILE A 247 4.72 0.42 -19.49
N GLU A 248 3.40 0.44 -19.66
CA GLU A 248 2.61 -0.79 -19.83
C GLU A 248 3.07 -1.58 -21.07
N ASP A 249 3.25 -0.92 -22.21
CA ASP A 249 3.71 -1.56 -23.45
C ASP A 249 5.13 -2.13 -23.32
N GLU A 250 6.06 -1.39 -22.71
CA GLU A 250 7.43 -1.84 -22.43
C GLU A 250 7.45 -3.13 -21.59
N PHE A 251 6.73 -3.15 -20.48
CA PHE A 251 6.70 -4.31 -19.57
C PHE A 251 5.86 -5.47 -20.12
N ARG A 252 4.81 -5.19 -20.89
CA ARG A 252 4.03 -6.23 -21.60
C ARG A 252 4.91 -6.92 -22.65
N ASN A 253 5.67 -6.16 -23.44
CA ASN A 253 6.60 -6.72 -24.41
C ASN A 253 7.67 -7.56 -23.72
N CYS A 254 8.28 -7.04 -22.65
CA CYS A 254 9.26 -7.79 -21.87
C CYS A 254 8.69 -9.09 -21.28
N SER A 255 7.44 -9.08 -20.80
CA SER A 255 6.75 -10.29 -20.35
C SER A 255 6.60 -11.31 -21.49
N GLN A 256 6.25 -10.88 -22.69
CA GLN A 256 6.14 -11.80 -23.84
C GLN A 256 7.49 -12.39 -24.22
N THR A 257 8.55 -11.59 -24.27
CA THR A 257 9.88 -11.99 -24.73
C THR A 257 10.66 -12.79 -23.69
N LYS A 258 10.65 -12.36 -22.42
CA LYS A 258 11.43 -12.98 -21.32
C LYS A 258 10.65 -13.95 -20.46
N CYS A 259 9.34 -13.80 -20.39
CA CYS A 259 8.47 -14.62 -19.54
C CYS A 259 7.50 -15.51 -20.31
N GLN A 260 7.56 -15.54 -21.65
CA GLN A 260 6.60 -16.28 -22.48
C GLN A 260 5.14 -15.88 -22.21
N GLY A 261 4.92 -14.65 -21.75
CA GLY A 261 3.60 -14.14 -21.34
C GLY A 261 3.05 -14.75 -20.03
N GLN A 262 3.83 -15.54 -19.30
CA GLN A 262 3.41 -16.24 -18.07
C GLN A 262 3.99 -15.64 -16.77
N GLY A 263 4.67 -14.51 -16.88
CA GLY A 263 5.32 -13.84 -15.75
C GLY A 263 5.48 -12.35 -16.02
N ARG A 264 6.13 -11.66 -15.08
CA ARG A 264 6.40 -10.22 -15.16
C ARG A 264 7.89 -9.96 -15.19
N CYS A 265 8.30 -8.92 -15.89
CA CYS A 265 9.68 -8.45 -15.85
C CYS A 265 9.92 -7.66 -14.57
N VAL A 266 11.00 -7.98 -13.87
CA VAL A 266 11.48 -7.27 -12.69
C VAL A 266 12.91 -6.83 -12.93
N LEU A 267 13.28 -5.67 -12.41
CA LEU A 267 14.61 -5.13 -12.58
C LEU A 267 15.61 -5.94 -11.73
N LYS A 268 16.68 -6.43 -12.36
CA LYS A 268 17.68 -7.29 -11.69
C LYS A 268 18.40 -6.60 -10.53
N ILE A 269 18.72 -5.32 -10.72
CA ILE A 269 19.48 -4.51 -9.77
C ILE A 269 18.69 -3.23 -9.52
N PRO A 270 18.15 -3.02 -8.30
CA PRO A 270 17.43 -1.80 -7.96
C PRO A 270 18.29 -0.57 -8.27
N GLN A 271 17.71 0.41 -8.98
CA GLN A 271 18.40 1.66 -9.28
C GLN A 271 18.46 2.58 -8.05
N THR A 272 19.42 3.50 -8.04
CA THR A 272 19.51 4.61 -7.07
C THR A 272 18.85 5.90 -7.57
N HIS A 273 18.44 5.94 -8.84
CA HIS A 273 17.70 7.02 -9.47
C HIS A 273 16.85 6.43 -10.60
N CYS A 274 15.76 7.09 -10.98
CA CYS A 274 14.94 6.54 -12.05
C CYS A 274 15.63 6.71 -13.40
N ASN A 275 15.80 5.60 -14.12
CA ASN A 275 16.17 5.63 -15.52
C ASN A 275 14.91 5.54 -16.37
N SER A 276 14.59 6.61 -17.09
CA SER A 276 13.41 6.68 -17.96
C SER A 276 13.53 5.82 -19.22
N THR A 277 14.72 5.35 -19.55
CA THR A 277 14.95 4.48 -20.71
C THR A 277 14.74 3.02 -20.34
N PHE A 278 13.94 2.31 -21.12
CA PHE A 278 13.75 0.88 -20.98
C PHE A 278 14.83 0.10 -21.76
N ASN A 279 15.67 -0.63 -21.04
CA ASN A 279 16.57 -1.62 -21.62
C ASN A 279 16.19 -2.99 -21.07
N GLU A 280 15.59 -3.81 -21.93
CA GLU A 280 15.09 -5.15 -21.61
C GLU A 280 16.17 -6.05 -20.98
N ASP A 281 17.46 -5.90 -21.31
CA ASP A 281 18.55 -6.70 -20.74
C ASP A 281 18.75 -6.51 -19.24
N ASN A 282 18.29 -5.38 -18.69
CA ASN A 282 18.35 -5.09 -17.26
C ASN A 282 17.28 -5.83 -16.45
N TYR A 283 16.33 -6.50 -17.12
CA TYR A 283 15.20 -7.19 -16.48
C TYR A 283 15.32 -8.71 -16.58
N GLU A 284 14.70 -9.37 -15.61
CA GLU A 284 14.55 -10.81 -15.53
C GLU A 284 13.09 -11.21 -15.30
N CYS A 285 12.76 -12.47 -15.56
CA CYS A 285 11.41 -12.96 -15.40
C CYS A 285 11.11 -13.35 -13.94
N PHE A 286 9.97 -12.89 -13.43
CA PHE A 286 9.42 -13.29 -12.14
C PHE A 286 7.98 -13.81 -12.28
N PRO A 287 7.64 -14.98 -11.71
CA PRO A 287 8.60 -15.98 -11.23
C PRO A 287 9.48 -16.49 -12.38
N PRO A 288 10.67 -17.06 -12.10
CA PRO A 288 11.52 -17.64 -13.14
C PRO A 288 10.77 -18.70 -13.95
N ILE A 289 10.97 -18.74 -15.27
CA ILE A 289 10.37 -19.77 -16.12
C ILE A 289 10.86 -21.14 -15.63
N SER A 290 9.93 -22.02 -15.27
CA SER A 290 10.26 -23.40 -14.90
C SER A 290 10.83 -24.12 -16.12
N THR A 291 12.10 -24.53 -16.05
CA THR A 291 12.77 -25.34 -17.08
C THR A 291 12.45 -26.83 -16.93
N THR A 292 11.26 -27.19 -16.44
CA THR A 292 10.79 -28.57 -16.48
C THR A 292 10.49 -28.94 -17.94
N LEU A 293 11.51 -29.49 -18.60
CA LEU A 293 11.35 -30.27 -19.83
C LEU A 293 10.18 -31.26 -19.61
N PRO A 294 9.24 -31.36 -20.56
CA PRO A 294 8.25 -32.44 -20.51
C PRO A 294 9.02 -33.75 -20.39
N SER A 295 8.70 -34.55 -19.36
CA SER A 295 9.11 -35.94 -19.32
C SER A 295 8.47 -36.61 -20.53
N SER A 296 9.31 -36.93 -21.52
CA SER A 296 8.96 -37.73 -22.70
C SER A 296 8.53 -39.14 -22.31
#